data_AF-A0A6J1QPB8-F1
#
_entry.id   AF-A0A6J1QPB8-F1
#
_cell.length_a   1.000
_cell.length_b   1.000
_cell.length_c   1.000
_cell.angle_alpha   90.00
_cell.angle_beta   90.00
_cell.angle_gamma   90.00
#
_symmetry.space_group_name_H-M   'P 1'
#
loop_
_entity.id
_entity.type
_entity.pdbx_description
1 polymer ?
#
loop_
_entity_poly.entity_id
_entity_poly.type
_entity_poly.pdbx_seq_one_letter_code
_entity_poly.pdbx_strand_id
1 'polypeptide(L)'
;MNTIRWHHKIGSMKSKNAGLGEITQRDMVLTQYGFVGFIYNAPNSFGLSNTLEENEAFNHFWRVNAYMLGISNRFNLCRKNAKETSELCQKLKQLYATYLTEVSSEFDEISTHALDAFWYIDITADKESFMSFTYKLHDLPYKELGWYSWLITKYRETMFYLCLVPYIGPVAKIYNYYLVTFIIWSSKNFPILAWIKFGKNNVRLNLYPKH
;
A
#
# COMPACT_ATOMS: atom_id res chain seq x y z
N MET A 1 7.01 16.15 -9.18
CA MET A 1 7.43 16.11 -7.76
C MET A 1 7.15 17.41 -6.99
N ASN A 2 7.45 18.59 -7.56
CA ASN A 2 7.18 19.89 -6.88
C ASN A 2 5.73 20.08 -6.46
N THR A 3 4.77 19.60 -7.26
CA THR A 3 3.33 19.60 -6.92
C THR A 3 3.04 18.85 -5.62
N ILE A 4 3.63 17.67 -5.42
CA ILE A 4 3.42 16.88 -4.20
C ILE A 4 4.05 17.57 -2.99
N ARG A 5 5.26 18.13 -3.14
CA ARG A 5 5.89 18.94 -2.07
C ARG A 5 5.04 20.14 -1.69
N TRP A 6 4.44 20.79 -2.68
CA TRP A 6 3.51 21.88 -2.46
C TRP A 6 2.26 21.39 -1.71
N HIS A 7 1.67 20.27 -2.10
CA HIS A 7 0.54 19.67 -1.36
C HIS A 7 0.90 19.33 0.08
N HIS A 8 2.07 18.74 0.35
CA HIS A 8 2.52 18.50 1.73
C HIS A 8 2.68 19.82 2.51
N LYS A 9 3.25 20.86 1.89
CA LYS A 9 3.38 22.18 2.54
C LYS A 9 2.01 22.81 2.84
N ILE A 10 1.09 22.81 1.88
CA ILE A 10 -0.28 23.34 2.07
C ILE A 10 -1.02 22.50 3.13
N GLY A 11 -0.91 21.17 3.07
CA GLY A 11 -1.49 20.25 4.04
C GLY A 11 -0.98 20.50 5.46
N SER A 12 0.34 20.62 5.63
CA SER A 12 0.97 20.98 6.92
C SER A 12 0.46 22.32 7.46
N MET A 13 0.35 23.35 6.62
CA MET A 13 -0.17 24.65 7.06
C MET A 13 -1.63 24.56 7.51
N LYS A 14 -2.48 23.85 6.75
CA LYS A 14 -3.90 23.67 7.11
C LYS A 14 -4.05 22.86 8.39
N SER A 15 -3.32 21.76 8.52
CA SER A 15 -3.32 20.89 9.71
C SER A 15 -2.84 21.66 10.95
N LYS A 16 -1.79 22.47 10.81
CA LYS A 16 -1.28 23.34 11.88
C LYS A 16 -2.31 24.39 12.30
N ASN A 17 -2.96 25.04 11.33
CA ASN A 17 -4.02 26.01 11.61
C ASN A 17 -5.26 25.39 12.29
N ALA A 18 -5.49 24.09 12.08
CA ALA A 18 -6.53 23.32 12.76
C ALA A 18 -6.10 22.77 14.13
N GLY A 19 -4.88 23.03 14.59
CA GLY A 19 -4.37 22.55 15.88
C GLY A 19 -3.90 21.09 15.91
N LEU A 20 -3.82 20.42 14.75
CA LEU A 20 -3.45 19.00 14.63
C LEU A 20 -1.94 18.76 14.44
N GLY A 21 -1.16 19.83 14.31
CA GLY A 21 0.29 19.76 14.01
C GLY A 21 0.60 19.76 12.51
N GLU A 22 1.88 19.62 12.16
CA GLU A 22 2.37 19.60 10.78
C GLU A 22 2.85 18.22 10.35
N ILE A 23 2.92 17.97 9.04
CA ILE A 23 3.54 16.75 8.51
C ILE A 23 5.04 16.84 8.75
N THR A 24 5.56 15.96 9.61
CA THR A 24 6.97 15.91 10.00
C THR A 24 7.79 14.99 9.07
N GLN A 25 9.12 15.07 9.19
CA GLN A 25 10.01 14.11 8.51
C GLN A 25 9.77 12.67 8.98
N ARG A 26 9.38 12.47 10.25
CA ARG A 26 9.02 11.15 10.77
C ARG A 26 7.80 10.60 10.04
N ASP A 27 6.75 11.40 9.87
CA ASP A 27 5.52 10.98 9.20
C ASP A 27 5.79 10.61 7.74
N MET A 28 6.63 11.41 7.07
CA MET A 28 7.07 11.13 5.69
C MET A 28 7.82 9.81 5.57
N VAL A 29 8.72 9.49 6.52
CA VAL A 29 9.52 8.24 6.51
C VAL A 29 8.67 7.03 6.89
N LEU A 30 7.76 7.17 7.85
CA LEU A 30 6.80 6.13 8.19
C LEU A 30 5.86 5.84 7.01
N THR A 31 5.44 6.87 6.28
CA THR A 31 4.67 6.71 5.03
C THR A 31 5.48 6.02 3.94
N GLN A 32 6.77 6.38 3.78
CA GLN A 32 7.68 5.68 2.88
C GLN A 32 7.78 4.19 3.23
N TYR A 33 7.83 3.84 4.51
CA TYR A 33 7.81 2.44 4.95
C TYR A 33 6.54 1.72 4.50
N GLY A 34 5.37 2.35 4.53
CA GLY A 34 4.12 1.76 4.03
C GLY A 34 4.20 1.34 2.55
N PHE A 35 5.02 2.00 1.73
CA PHE A 35 5.21 1.65 0.31
C PHE A 35 6.32 0.62 0.07
N VAL A 36 7.35 0.60 0.93
CA VAL A 36 8.62 -0.07 0.65
C VAL A 36 8.89 -1.24 1.59
N GLY A 37 8.49 -1.12 2.85
CA GLY A 37 8.92 -1.98 3.94
C GLY A 37 8.56 -3.44 3.76
N PHE A 38 7.36 -3.73 3.25
CA PHE A 38 6.89 -5.11 3.07
C PHE A 38 7.65 -5.89 1.99
N ILE A 39 8.22 -5.20 1.01
CA ILE A 39 9.06 -5.82 -0.03
C ILE A 39 10.35 -6.37 0.58
N TYR A 40 10.88 -5.71 1.62
CA TYR A 40 12.06 -6.18 2.34
C TYR A 40 11.73 -7.17 3.46
N ASN A 41 10.61 -6.96 4.16
CA ASN A 41 10.26 -7.76 5.33
C ASN A 41 9.63 -9.11 4.98
N ALA A 42 8.87 -9.19 3.89
CA ALA A 42 8.12 -10.38 3.52
C ALA A 42 7.91 -10.51 2.00
N PRO A 43 8.97 -10.47 1.17
CA PRO A 43 8.84 -10.48 -0.30
C PRO A 43 8.00 -11.65 -0.82
N ASN A 44 8.17 -12.84 -0.24
CA ASN A 44 7.46 -14.05 -0.65
C ASN A 44 5.94 -13.95 -0.42
N SER A 45 5.50 -13.21 0.60
CA SER A 45 4.07 -12.98 0.86
C SER A 45 3.39 -12.17 -0.25
N PHE A 46 4.18 -11.49 -1.08
CA PHE A 46 3.73 -10.73 -2.25
C PHE A 46 4.14 -11.38 -3.58
N GLY A 47 4.58 -12.64 -3.55
CA GLY A 47 4.99 -13.38 -4.75
C GLY A 47 6.28 -12.87 -5.40
N LEU A 48 7.15 -12.24 -4.60
CA LEU A 48 8.42 -11.67 -5.05
C LEU A 48 9.60 -12.57 -4.66
N SER A 49 10.51 -12.77 -5.61
CA SER A 49 11.73 -13.56 -5.47
C SER A 49 12.91 -12.77 -6.03
N ASN A 50 13.13 -11.57 -5.47
CA ASN A 50 14.06 -10.59 -6.01
C ASN A 50 15.52 -11.06 -5.86
N THR A 51 16.31 -10.77 -6.88
CA THR A 51 17.78 -10.83 -6.83
C THR A 51 18.36 -9.70 -5.97
N LEU A 52 19.65 -9.80 -5.64
CA LEU A 52 20.35 -8.73 -4.93
C LEU A 52 20.35 -7.42 -5.73
N GLU A 53 20.55 -7.51 -7.06
CA GLU A 53 20.56 -6.35 -7.96
C GLU A 53 19.19 -5.67 -8.01
N GLU A 54 18.10 -6.43 -8.13
CA GLU A 54 16.73 -5.87 -8.11
C GLU A 54 16.43 -5.17 -6.79
N ASN A 55 16.89 -5.73 -5.67
CA ASN A 55 16.74 -5.10 -4.36
C ASN A 55 17.53 -3.79 -4.24
N GLU A 56 18.73 -3.71 -4.81
CA GLU A 56 19.53 -2.47 -4.87
C GLU A 56 18.89 -1.43 -5.79
N ALA A 57 18.37 -1.85 -6.95
CA ALA A 57 17.66 -0.98 -7.87
C ALA A 57 16.39 -0.39 -7.22
N PHE A 58 15.59 -1.23 -6.55
CA PHE A 58 14.40 -0.81 -5.82
C PHE A 58 14.75 0.14 -4.66
N ASN A 59 15.83 -0.16 -3.93
CA ASN A 59 16.36 0.72 -2.88
C ASN A 59 16.73 2.10 -3.44
N HIS A 60 17.48 2.13 -4.54
CA HIS A 60 17.90 3.38 -5.17
C HIS A 60 16.70 4.19 -5.68
N PHE A 61 15.75 3.54 -6.35
CA PHE A 61 14.53 4.17 -6.85
C PHE A 61 13.76 4.88 -5.73
N TRP A 62 13.50 4.19 -4.62
CA TRP A 62 12.76 4.79 -3.51
C TRP A 62 13.58 5.80 -2.71
N ARG A 63 14.91 5.65 -2.63
CA ARG A 63 15.79 6.65 -2.04
C ARG A 63 15.69 7.98 -2.78
N VAL A 64 15.77 7.95 -4.11
CA VAL A 64 15.66 9.15 -4.96
C VAL A 64 14.26 9.75 -4.85
N ASN A 65 13.19 8.95 -4.93
CA ASN A 65 11.83 9.46 -4.79
C ASN A 65 11.60 10.16 -3.43
N ALA A 66 12.08 9.57 -2.34
CA ALA A 66 11.99 10.18 -1.01
C ALA A 66 12.76 11.50 -0.91
N TYR A 67 13.98 11.57 -1.44
CA TYR A 67 14.72 12.83 -1.52
C TYR A 67 13.95 13.89 -2.32
N MET A 68 13.43 13.50 -3.47
CA MET A 68 12.66 14.37 -4.35
C MET A 68 11.35 14.84 -3.69
N LEU A 69 10.74 14.04 -2.81
CA LEU A 69 9.58 14.40 -1.98
C LEU A 69 9.93 15.28 -0.77
N GLY A 70 11.22 15.53 -0.51
CA GLY A 70 11.68 16.40 0.57
C GLY A 70 12.05 15.68 1.86
N ILE A 71 12.22 14.36 1.84
CA ILE A 71 12.80 13.62 2.96
C ILE A 71 14.31 13.86 2.97
N SER A 72 14.84 14.35 4.09
CA SER A 72 16.29 14.55 4.26
C SER A 72 17.02 13.21 4.17
N ASN A 73 18.18 13.19 3.51
CA ASN A 73 18.98 11.97 3.34
C ASN A 73 19.29 11.24 4.66
N ARG A 74 19.44 11.97 5.77
CA ARG A 74 19.68 11.36 7.09
C ARG A 74 18.47 10.56 7.60
N PHE A 75 17.26 10.96 7.23
CA PHE A 75 16.01 10.35 7.67
C PHE A 75 15.45 9.32 6.68
N ASN A 76 15.85 9.38 5.41
CA ASN A 76 15.37 8.49 4.35
C ASN A 76 15.45 7.01 4.75
N LEU A 77 14.34 6.28 4.59
CA LEU A 77 14.27 4.86 4.89
C LEU A 77 15.27 4.06 4.05
N CYS A 78 15.34 4.38 2.76
CA CYS A 78 16.21 3.73 1.80
C CYS A 78 17.65 4.24 2.00
N ARG A 79 18.49 3.39 2.57
CA ARG A 79 19.87 3.67 2.96
C ARG A 79 20.84 3.52 1.79
N LYS A 80 22.13 3.43 2.10
CA LYS A 80 23.18 3.37 1.08
C LYS A 80 22.99 2.15 0.17
N ASN A 81 22.60 1.02 0.75
CA ASN A 81 22.37 -0.27 0.09
C ASN A 81 21.08 -0.93 0.62
N ALA A 82 20.59 -1.94 -0.08
CA ALA A 82 19.37 -2.67 0.25
C ALA A 82 19.47 -3.45 1.57
N LYS A 83 20.68 -3.90 1.96
CA LYS A 83 20.90 -4.61 3.22
C LYS A 83 20.58 -3.71 4.43
N GLU A 84 21.20 -2.52 4.49
CA GLU A 84 20.93 -1.53 5.53
C GLU A 84 19.45 -1.11 5.57
N THR A 85 18.81 -0.98 4.40
CA THR A 85 17.38 -0.68 4.30
C THR A 85 16.52 -1.80 4.86
N SER A 86 16.84 -3.06 4.55
CA SER A 86 16.12 -4.23 5.06
C SER A 86 16.20 -4.33 6.58
N GLU A 87 17.39 -4.14 7.16
CA GLU A 87 17.59 -4.11 8.61
C GLU A 87 16.77 -3.01 9.29
N LEU A 88 16.63 -1.84 8.66
CA LEU A 88 15.78 -0.77 9.17
C LEU A 88 14.29 -1.09 9.03
N CYS A 89 13.87 -1.70 7.92
CA CYS A 89 12.49 -2.14 7.70
C CYS A 89 12.06 -3.20 8.73
N GLN A 90 12.96 -4.07 9.15
CA GLN A 90 12.73 -5.04 10.23
C GLN A 90 12.45 -4.34 11.56
N LYS A 91 13.22 -3.29 11.90
CA LYS A 91 12.99 -2.50 13.12
C LYS A 91 11.64 -1.77 13.06
N LEU A 92 11.28 -1.20 11.91
CA LEU A 92 10.00 -0.53 11.74
C LEU A 92 8.82 -1.50 11.75
N LYS A 93 8.98 -2.75 11.30
CA LYS A 93 7.94 -3.79 11.45
C LYS A 93 7.52 -3.90 12.92
N GLN A 94 8.46 -3.93 13.85
CA GLN A 94 8.12 -4.01 15.27
C GLN A 94 7.39 -2.77 15.79
N LEU A 95 7.77 -1.58 15.32
CA LEU A 95 7.06 -0.34 15.67
C LEU A 95 5.60 -0.37 15.19
N TYR A 96 5.36 -0.82 13.95
CA TYR A 96 4.01 -0.95 13.43
C TYR A 96 3.20 -2.03 14.14
N ALA A 97 3.84 -3.12 14.57
CA ALA A 97 3.19 -4.13 15.41
C ALA A 97 2.66 -3.50 16.71
N THR A 98 3.43 -2.63 17.37
CA THR A 98 2.96 -1.87 18.55
C THR A 98 1.76 -0.96 18.25
N TYR A 99 1.69 -0.36 17.06
CA TYR A 99 0.53 0.45 16.68
C TYR A 99 -0.70 -0.37 16.30
N LEU A 100 -0.52 -1.61 15.87
CA LEU A 100 -1.62 -2.51 15.52
C LEU A 100 -2.21 -3.26 16.73
N THR A 101 -1.49 -3.33 17.86
CA THR A 101 -2.05 -3.91 19.09
C THR A 101 -3.13 -3.03 19.72
N GLU A 102 -3.03 -1.71 19.56
CA GLU A 102 -4.01 -0.73 20.06
C GLU A 102 -4.32 0.29 18.96
N VAL A 103 -5.22 -0.10 18.06
CA VAL A 103 -5.65 0.78 16.96
C VAL A 103 -6.66 1.83 17.45
N SER A 104 -6.57 3.04 16.90
CA SER A 104 -7.54 4.09 17.20
C SER A 104 -8.84 3.91 16.41
N SER A 105 -9.93 4.57 16.83
CA SER A 105 -11.19 4.63 16.09
C SER A 105 -11.01 5.20 14.68
N GLU A 106 -10.17 6.22 14.54
CA GLU A 106 -9.90 6.89 13.27
C GLU A 106 -9.15 5.97 12.31
N PHE A 107 -8.28 5.09 12.82
CA PHE A 107 -7.64 4.07 12.01
C PHE A 107 -8.66 3.10 11.40
N ASP A 108 -9.62 2.64 12.21
CA ASP A 108 -10.67 1.74 11.71
C ASP A 108 -11.58 2.44 10.68
N GLU A 109 -11.97 3.69 10.94
CA GLU A 109 -12.79 4.48 10.03
C GLU A 109 -12.08 4.74 8.68
N ILE A 110 -10.83 5.21 8.72
CA ILE A 110 -10.05 5.51 7.52
C ILE A 110 -9.77 4.24 6.71
N SER A 111 -9.37 3.15 7.38
CA SER A 111 -9.09 1.88 6.70
C SER A 111 -10.35 1.30 6.06
N THR A 112 -11.50 1.39 6.74
CA THR A 112 -12.81 0.99 6.18
C THR A 112 -13.13 1.80 4.94
N HIS A 113 -13.12 3.12 5.02
CA HIS A 113 -13.48 3.96 3.88
C HIS A 113 -12.51 3.83 2.71
N ALA A 114 -11.22 3.66 2.97
CA ALA A 114 -10.23 3.43 1.93
C ALA A 114 -10.49 2.10 1.20
N LEU A 115 -10.68 1.00 1.95
CA LEU A 115 -10.88 -0.33 1.36
C LEU A 115 -12.24 -0.47 0.70
N ASP A 116 -13.29 0.12 1.27
CA ASP A 116 -14.61 0.22 0.64
C ASP A 116 -14.54 0.97 -0.70
N ALA A 117 -13.75 2.04 -0.77
CA ALA A 117 -13.54 2.76 -2.04
C ALA A 117 -12.83 1.88 -3.07
N PHE A 118 -11.84 1.09 -2.65
CA PHE A 118 -11.15 0.14 -3.54
C PHE A 118 -12.04 -1.01 -4.01
N TRP A 119 -13.03 -1.42 -3.22
CA TRP A 119 -13.96 -2.49 -3.59
C TRP A 119 -14.71 -2.22 -4.91
N TYR A 120 -15.02 -0.94 -5.20
CA TYR A 120 -15.65 -0.55 -6.48
C TYR A 120 -14.73 -0.66 -7.69
N ILE A 121 -13.42 -0.85 -7.47
CA ILE A 121 -12.42 -1.11 -8.50
C ILE A 121 -12.14 -2.61 -8.56
N ASP A 122 -11.83 -3.23 -7.42
CA ASP A 122 -11.53 -4.65 -7.28
C ASP A 122 -12.45 -5.26 -6.22
N ILE A 123 -13.43 -6.05 -6.65
CA ILE A 123 -14.41 -6.70 -5.76
C ILE A 123 -13.78 -7.70 -4.78
N THR A 124 -12.49 -8.02 -4.95
CA THR A 124 -11.72 -8.84 -4.02
C THR A 124 -10.90 -7.99 -3.03
N ALA A 125 -11.11 -6.68 -3.00
CA ALA A 125 -10.59 -5.77 -1.96
C ALA A 125 -11.53 -5.80 -0.74
N ASP A 126 -11.31 -6.78 0.14
CA ASP A 126 -12.08 -6.99 1.36
C ASP A 126 -11.31 -6.49 2.59
N LYS A 127 -11.97 -5.72 3.48
CA LYS A 127 -11.34 -5.13 4.66
C LYS A 127 -10.75 -6.19 5.58
N GLU A 128 -11.55 -7.20 5.90
CA GLU A 128 -11.18 -8.24 6.87
C GLU A 128 -10.02 -9.10 6.36
N SER A 129 -10.02 -9.43 5.06
CA SER A 129 -8.90 -10.08 4.38
C SER A 129 -7.63 -9.22 4.42
N PHE A 130 -7.74 -7.93 4.09
CA PHE A 130 -6.60 -7.01 4.10
C PHE A 130 -6.01 -6.83 5.50
N MET A 131 -6.86 -6.68 6.52
CA MET A 131 -6.43 -6.53 7.91
C MET A 131 -5.82 -7.83 8.44
N SER A 132 -6.42 -9.00 8.17
CA SER A 132 -5.83 -10.29 8.53
C SER A 132 -4.44 -10.47 7.93
N PHE A 133 -4.27 -10.12 6.65
CA PHE A 133 -2.96 -10.15 6.00
C PHE A 133 -1.98 -9.15 6.64
N THR A 134 -2.43 -7.93 6.93
CA THR A 134 -1.63 -6.89 7.60
C THR A 134 -1.13 -7.36 8.98
N TYR A 135 -1.99 -7.94 9.80
CA TYR A 135 -1.62 -8.48 11.12
C TYR A 135 -0.64 -9.66 10.99
N LYS A 136 -0.89 -10.57 10.03
CA LYS A 136 0.02 -11.68 9.73
C LYS A 136 1.42 -11.21 9.33
N LEU A 137 1.54 -10.14 8.54
CA LEU A 137 2.84 -9.57 8.16
C LEU A 137 3.62 -9.00 9.36
N HIS A 138 2.92 -8.64 10.44
CA HIS A 138 3.48 -8.10 11.68
C HIS A 138 3.58 -9.16 12.80
N ASP A 139 3.37 -10.44 12.48
CA ASP A 139 3.39 -11.55 13.45
C ASP A 139 2.37 -11.38 14.59
N LEU A 140 1.24 -10.73 14.31
CA LEU A 140 0.15 -10.50 15.27
C LEU A 140 -1.06 -11.41 15.01
N PRO A 141 -1.78 -11.81 16.06
CA PRO A 141 -3.05 -12.51 15.90
C PRO A 141 -4.13 -11.55 15.35
N TYR A 142 -5.00 -12.07 14.51
CA TYR A 142 -6.21 -11.39 14.06
C TYR A 142 -7.43 -12.26 14.39
N LYS A 143 -8.61 -11.63 14.49
CA LYS A 143 -9.86 -12.36 14.71
C LYS A 143 -10.14 -13.36 13.58
N GLU A 144 -10.97 -14.35 13.87
CA GLU A 144 -11.39 -15.32 12.86
C GLU A 144 -12.18 -14.63 11.73
N LEU A 145 -11.90 -15.06 10.51
CA LEU A 145 -12.52 -14.50 9.31
C LEU A 145 -13.85 -15.19 9.01
N GLY A 146 -14.83 -14.41 8.56
CA GLY A 146 -16.02 -14.96 7.90
C GLY A 146 -15.65 -15.70 6.61
N TRP A 147 -16.52 -16.60 6.15
CA TRP A 147 -16.26 -17.49 5.01
C TRP A 147 -15.86 -16.73 3.72
N TYR A 148 -16.49 -15.56 3.47
CA TYR A 148 -16.21 -14.73 2.30
C TYR A 148 -14.81 -14.13 2.34
N SER A 149 -14.47 -13.46 3.45
CA SER A 149 -13.14 -12.88 3.68
C SER A 149 -12.05 -13.95 3.71
N TRP A 150 -12.32 -15.11 4.29
CA TRP A 150 -11.42 -16.26 4.26
C TRP A 150 -11.14 -16.74 2.84
N LEU A 151 -12.18 -16.86 2.00
CA LEU A 151 -12.04 -17.27 0.61
C LEU A 151 -11.19 -16.27 -0.18
N ILE A 152 -11.42 -14.97 0.00
CA ILE A 152 -10.59 -13.91 -0.62
C ILE A 152 -9.14 -14.01 -0.14
N THR A 153 -8.91 -14.18 1.16
CA THR A 153 -7.56 -14.36 1.70
C THR A 153 -6.86 -15.54 1.04
N LYS A 154 -7.53 -16.70 0.92
CA LYS A 154 -6.96 -17.88 0.27
C LYS A 154 -6.69 -17.66 -1.21
N TYR A 155 -7.63 -17.03 -1.92
CA TYR A 155 -7.44 -16.65 -3.31
C TYR A 155 -6.17 -15.79 -3.51
N ARG A 156 -5.99 -14.74 -2.69
CA ARG A 156 -4.81 -13.84 -2.76
C ARG A 156 -3.52 -14.56 -2.39
N GLU A 157 -3.52 -15.34 -1.31
CA GLU A 157 -2.35 -16.13 -0.89
C GLU A 157 -1.92 -17.11 -1.98
N THR A 158 -2.88 -17.82 -2.58
CA THR A 158 -2.60 -18.75 -3.69
C THR A 158 -2.07 -17.99 -4.90
N MET A 159 -2.69 -16.87 -5.28
CA MET A 159 -2.24 -16.04 -6.40
C MET A 159 -0.78 -15.59 -6.23
N PHE A 160 -0.40 -15.09 -5.06
CA PHE A 160 0.99 -14.70 -4.77
C PHE A 160 1.94 -15.90 -4.69
N TYR A 161 1.51 -17.01 -4.11
CA TYR A 161 2.30 -18.23 -4.07
C TYR A 161 2.61 -18.75 -5.48
N LEU A 162 1.61 -18.77 -6.38
CA LEU A 162 1.80 -19.23 -7.75
C LEU A 162 2.86 -18.41 -8.50
N CYS A 163 3.02 -17.12 -8.19
CA CYS A 163 4.09 -16.28 -8.75
C CYS A 163 5.51 -16.76 -8.43
N LEU A 164 5.67 -17.57 -7.36
CA LEU A 164 6.95 -18.13 -6.91
C LEU A 164 7.23 -19.54 -7.45
N VAL A 165 6.21 -20.22 -8.00
CA VAL A 165 6.36 -21.61 -8.45
C VAL A 165 7.11 -21.66 -9.79
N PRO A 166 8.17 -22.48 -9.96
CA PRO A 166 8.88 -22.59 -11.23
C PRO A 166 7.95 -22.92 -12.40
N TYR A 167 8.18 -22.29 -13.56
CA TYR A 167 7.38 -22.38 -14.80
C TYR A 167 5.95 -21.85 -14.72
N ILE A 168 5.26 -22.00 -13.58
CA ILE A 168 3.92 -21.45 -13.35
C ILE A 168 3.98 -19.96 -13.06
N GLY A 169 4.99 -19.49 -12.33
CA GLY A 169 5.16 -18.11 -11.91
C GLY A 169 5.11 -17.09 -13.05
N PRO A 170 5.84 -17.28 -14.16
CA PRO A 170 5.73 -16.43 -15.33
C PRO A 170 4.30 -16.34 -15.88
N VAL A 171 3.59 -17.47 -15.97
CA VAL A 171 2.20 -17.52 -16.45
C VAL A 171 1.27 -16.79 -15.49
N ALA A 172 1.42 -17.02 -14.17
CA ALA A 172 0.64 -16.35 -13.14
C ALA A 172 0.86 -14.83 -13.16
N LYS A 173 2.10 -14.36 -13.34
CA LYS A 173 2.43 -12.93 -13.45
C LYS A 173 1.81 -12.30 -14.70
N ILE A 174 1.88 -12.98 -15.85
CA ILE A 174 1.26 -12.52 -17.10
C ILE A 174 -0.26 -12.43 -16.95
N TYR A 175 -0.90 -13.47 -16.40
CA TYR A 175 -2.33 -13.46 -16.11
C TYR A 175 -2.73 -12.29 -15.21
N ASN A 176 -2.03 -12.10 -14.09
CA ASN A 176 -2.29 -11.00 -13.16
C ASN A 176 -2.12 -9.64 -13.81
N TYR A 177 -1.11 -9.46 -14.66
CA TYR A 177 -0.92 -8.23 -15.42
C TYR A 177 -2.14 -7.91 -16.29
N TYR A 178 -2.66 -8.88 -17.04
CA TYR A 178 -3.84 -8.68 -17.87
C TYR A 178 -5.11 -8.50 -17.04
N LEU A 179 -5.26 -9.23 -15.93
CA LEU A 179 -6.39 -9.08 -15.01
C LEU A 179 -6.44 -7.66 -14.43
N VAL A 180 -5.32 -7.15 -13.89
CA VAL A 180 -5.24 -5.79 -13.34
C VAL A 180 -5.47 -4.75 -14.43
N THR A 181 -4.89 -4.94 -15.62
CA THR A 181 -5.11 -4.04 -16.76
C THR A 181 -6.58 -3.99 -17.16
N PHE A 182 -7.25 -5.15 -17.20
CA PHE A 182 -8.67 -5.26 -17.49
C PHE A 182 -9.54 -4.62 -16.40
N ILE A 183 -9.20 -4.81 -15.12
CA ILE A 183 -9.89 -4.17 -13.97
C ILE A 183 -9.80 -2.66 -14.08
N ILE A 184 -8.60 -2.10 -14.32
CA ILE A 184 -8.40 -0.66 -14.47
C ILE A 184 -9.15 -0.12 -15.69
N TRP A 185 -9.07 -0.83 -16.82
CA TRP A 185 -9.80 -0.45 -18.03
C TRP A 185 -11.32 -0.46 -17.80
N SER A 186 -11.83 -1.48 -17.13
CA SER A 186 -13.25 -1.60 -16.80
C SER A 186 -13.69 -0.50 -15.83
N SER A 187 -12.89 -0.21 -14.80
CA SER A 187 -13.14 0.89 -13.86
C SER A 187 -13.18 2.27 -14.55
N LYS A 188 -12.37 2.47 -15.60
CA LYS A 188 -12.38 3.73 -16.36
C LYS A 188 -13.56 3.86 -17.32
N ASN A 189 -13.92 2.79 -18.02
CA ASN A 189 -14.91 2.84 -19.11
C ASN A 189 -16.33 2.45 -18.65
N PHE A 190 -16.41 1.51 -17.71
CA PHE A 190 -17.65 0.92 -17.21
C PHE A 190 -17.60 0.74 -15.67
N PRO A 191 -17.51 1.81 -14.87
CA PRO A 191 -17.54 1.72 -13.41
C PRO A 191 -18.96 1.40 -12.89
N ILE A 192 -19.51 0.27 -13.34
CA ILE A 192 -20.90 -0.15 -13.11
C ILE A 192 -21.19 -0.22 -11.61
N LEU A 193 -20.28 -0.79 -10.81
CA LEU A 193 -20.45 -0.91 -9.36
C LEU A 193 -20.53 0.46 -8.69
N ALA A 194 -19.65 1.38 -9.07
CA ALA A 194 -19.70 2.75 -8.57
C ALA A 194 -20.97 3.47 -9.05
N TRP A 195 -21.41 3.26 -10.30
CA TRP A 195 -22.66 3.84 -10.82
C TRP A 195 -23.88 3.36 -10.08
N ILE A 196 -23.94 2.08 -9.70
CA ILE A 196 -25.04 1.52 -8.92
C ILE A 196 -25.09 2.16 -7.54
N LYS A 197 -23.94 2.31 -6.87
CA LYS A 197 -23.89 2.85 -5.50
C LYS A 197 -24.09 4.36 -5.43
N PHE A 198 -23.32 5.10 -6.22
CA PHE A 198 -23.22 6.55 -6.11
C PHE A 198 -24.09 7.27 -7.15
N GLY A 199 -24.55 6.58 -8.19
CA GLY A 199 -25.27 7.17 -9.32
C GLY A 199 -24.32 7.66 -10.41
N LYS A 200 -24.72 7.52 -11.68
CA LYS A 200 -23.90 7.88 -12.86
C LYS A 200 -23.38 9.33 -12.84
N ASN A 201 -24.16 10.25 -12.30
CA ASN A 201 -23.81 11.68 -12.27
C ASN A 201 -22.75 12.04 -11.23
N ASN A 202 -22.59 11.21 -10.20
CA ASN A 202 -21.70 11.44 -9.06
C ASN A 202 -20.36 10.70 -9.18
N VAL A 203 -20.27 9.68 -10.04
CA VAL A 203 -19.01 9.00 -10.34
C VAL A 203 -18.25 9.80 -11.38
N ARG A 204 -17.34 10.66 -10.92
CA ARG A 204 -16.43 11.42 -11.77
C ARG A 204 -14.99 11.13 -11.35
N LEU A 205 -14.23 10.48 -12.23
CA LEU A 205 -12.78 10.35 -12.06
C LEU A 205 -12.14 11.66 -12.52
N ASN A 206 -12.14 12.66 -11.64
CA ASN A 206 -11.56 13.96 -11.93
C ASN A 206 -10.15 14.05 -11.33
N LEU A 207 -9.18 13.46 -12.03
CA LEU A 207 -7.80 13.42 -11.56
C LEU A 207 -7.20 14.84 -11.45
N TYR A 208 -7.67 15.79 -12.27
CA TYR A 208 -7.24 17.20 -12.28
C TYR A 208 -8.37 18.13 -12.79
N PRO A 209 -9.23 18.67 -11.90
CA PRO A 209 -10.40 19.46 -12.33
C PRO A 209 -10.07 20.83 -12.94
N LYS A 210 -9.00 21.47 -12.48
CA LYS A 210 -8.63 22.86 -12.79
C LYS A 210 -7.12 23.11 -12.65
N HIS A 211 -6.31 22.16 -13.11
CA HIS A 211 -4.91 22.33 -13.45
C HIS A 211 -4.62 21.53 -14.72
#